data_AF-A0A1J0GEC0-F1
#
_entry.id   AF-A0A1J0GEC0-F1
#
_cell.length_a   1.000
_cell.length_b   1.000
_cell.length_c   1.000
_cell.angle_alpha   90.00
_cell.angle_beta   90.00
_cell.angle_gamma   90.00
#
_symmetry.space_group_name_H-M   'P 1'
#
loop_
_entity.id
_entity.type
_entity.pdbx_description
1 polymer ?
#
loop_
_entity_poly.entity_id
_entity_poly.type
_entity_poly.pdbx_seq_one_letter_code
_entity_poly.pdbx_strand_id
1 'polypeptide(L)'
;MCKLQIDIRTVPGQNHQEILSDIKALLAEIESRSKAKFDIKVFNDKVALKNKSDDQFIKLTLDTATELFGSRYKAKGVTYCTDASIFVPSFNNNLSVIICGPGEETQAHKPNEYVKTKKYIDSIKLYKEIALRYLK
;
A
#
# COMPACT_ATOMS: atom_id res chain seq x y z
N MET A 1 -35.29 -2.55 -0.14
CA MET A 1 -33.93 -2.79 -0.65
C MET A 1 -32.96 -2.15 0.33
N CYS A 2 -32.09 -2.94 0.96
CA CYS A 2 -31.05 -2.45 1.87
C CYS A 2 -29.69 -2.60 1.19
N LYS A 3 -28.72 -1.78 1.58
CA LYS A 3 -27.34 -1.86 1.08
C LYS A 3 -26.40 -1.93 2.27
N LEU A 4 -25.43 -2.82 2.18
CA LEU A 4 -24.29 -2.91 3.10
C LEU A 4 -23.03 -2.71 2.29
N GLN A 5 -22.14 -1.85 2.78
CA GLN A 5 -20.83 -1.64 2.20
C GLN A 5 -19.78 -2.05 3.21
N ILE A 6 -18.84 -2.90 2.79
CA ILE A 6 -17.75 -3.42 3.61
C ILE A 6 -16.44 -3.08 2.91
N ASP A 7 -15.47 -2.56 3.65
CA ASP A 7 -14.09 -2.37 3.21
C ASP A 7 -13.21 -3.36 3.96
N ILE A 8 -12.49 -4.21 3.23
CA ILE A 8 -11.61 -5.24 3.80
C ILE A 8 -10.18 -4.91 3.38
N ARG A 9 -9.29 -4.72 4.36
CA ARG A 9 -7.87 -4.50 4.14
C ARG A 9 -7.13 -5.81 4.37
N THR A 10 -6.55 -6.36 3.31
CA THR A 10 -5.80 -7.61 3.36
C THR A 10 -4.31 -7.38 3.61
N VAL A 11 -3.65 -8.40 4.16
CA VAL A 11 -2.19 -8.46 4.31
C VAL A 11 -1.61 -9.47 3.30
N PRO A 12 -0.30 -9.38 2.98
CA PRO A 12 0.34 -10.34 2.08
C PRO A 12 0.09 -11.79 2.53
N GLY A 13 -0.38 -12.62 1.60
CA GLY A 13 -0.76 -14.01 1.85
C GLY A 13 -2.27 -14.25 1.93
N GLN A 14 -3.10 -13.20 2.04
CA GLN A 14 -4.56 -13.35 1.97
C GLN A 14 -5.06 -13.25 0.52
N ASN A 15 -5.83 -14.25 0.08
CA ASN A 15 -6.37 -14.30 -1.27
C ASN A 15 -7.78 -13.69 -1.32
N HIS A 16 -8.00 -12.73 -2.22
CA HIS A 16 -9.28 -12.03 -2.33
C HIS A 16 -10.42 -12.90 -2.87
N GLN A 17 -10.11 -13.85 -3.75
CA GLN A 17 -11.11 -14.78 -4.30
C GLN A 17 -11.55 -15.80 -3.25
N GLU A 18 -10.66 -16.22 -2.36
CA GLU A 18 -11.02 -17.05 -1.19
C GLU A 18 -11.96 -16.28 -0.26
N ILE A 19 -11.60 -15.06 0.13
CA ILE A 19 -12.46 -14.19 0.96
C ILE A 19 -13.83 -13.98 0.30
N LEU A 20 -13.87 -13.70 -1.01
CA LEU A 20 -15.12 -13.52 -1.74
C LEU A 20 -15.95 -14.82 -1.79
N SER A 21 -15.29 -15.98 -1.89
CA SER A 21 -15.95 -17.29 -1.88
C SER A 21 -16.55 -17.59 -0.51
N ASP A 22 -15.83 -17.26 0.57
CA ASP A 22 -16.33 -17.40 1.95
C ASP A 22 -17.56 -16.53 2.18
N ILE A 23 -17.53 -15.27 1.72
CA ILE A 23 -18.68 -14.36 1.80
C ILE A 23 -19.88 -14.93 1.03
N LYS A 24 -19.65 -15.45 -0.19
CA LYS A 24 -20.72 -16.07 -1.00
C LYS A 24 -21.31 -17.29 -0.32
N ALA A 25 -20.47 -18.14 0.29
CA ALA A 25 -20.93 -19.31 1.03
C ALA A 25 -21.81 -18.93 2.23
N LEU A 26 -21.40 -17.93 3.02
CA LEU A 26 -22.19 -17.41 4.13
C LEU A 26 -23.54 -16.86 3.68
N LEU A 27 -23.57 -16.13 2.57
CA LEU A 27 -24.82 -15.58 2.03
C LEU A 27 -25.74 -16.68 1.52
N ALA A 28 -25.20 -17.71 0.85
CA ALA A 28 -25.98 -18.87 0.40
C ALA A 28 -26.64 -19.62 1.57
N GLU A 29 -25.95 -19.79 2.70
CA GLU A 29 -26.53 -20.35 3.92
C GLU A 29 -27.69 -19.50 4.48
N ILE A 30 -27.57 -18.17 4.42
CA ILE A 30 -28.63 -17.26 4.85
C ILE A 30 -29.84 -17.35 3.91
N GLU A 31 -29.61 -17.45 2.60
CA GLU A 31 -30.68 -17.63 1.61
C GLU A 31 -31.41 -18.97 1.78
N SER A 32 -30.73 -20.05 2.18
CA SER A 32 -31.40 -21.35 2.38
C SER A 32 -32.34 -21.36 3.58
N ARG A 33 -32.16 -20.45 4.55
CA ARG A 33 -33.00 -20.33 5.76
C ARG A 33 -33.94 -19.13 5.78
N SER A 34 -34.00 -18.33 4.70
CA SER A 34 -34.81 -17.11 4.65
C SER A 34 -35.31 -16.80 3.25
N LYS A 35 -36.19 -15.79 3.11
CA LYS A 35 -36.61 -15.27 1.79
C LYS A 35 -35.68 -14.16 1.28
N ALA A 36 -34.58 -13.88 1.97
CA ALA A 36 -33.63 -12.85 1.57
C ALA A 36 -32.92 -13.26 0.26
N LYS A 37 -32.53 -12.25 -0.51
CA LYS A 37 -31.71 -12.41 -1.72
C LYS A 37 -30.59 -11.39 -1.72
N PHE A 38 -29.40 -11.83 -2.11
CA PHE A 38 -28.20 -11.01 -2.06
C PHE A 38 -27.55 -10.90 -3.45
N ASP A 39 -27.01 -9.72 -3.72
CA ASP A 39 -26.14 -9.43 -4.85
C ASP A 39 -24.85 -8.81 -4.33
N ILE A 40 -23.71 -9.21 -4.89
CA ILE A 40 -22.40 -8.72 -4.47
C ILE A 40 -21.75 -7.98 -5.62
N LYS A 41 -21.39 -6.73 -5.36
CA LYS A 41 -20.57 -5.92 -6.27
C LYS A 41 -19.25 -5.57 -5.61
N VAL A 42 -18.16 -5.98 -6.25
CA VAL A 42 -16.80 -5.58 -5.85
C VAL A 42 -16.48 -4.25 -6.55
N PHE A 43 -16.25 -3.20 -5.76
CA PHE A 43 -15.89 -1.88 -6.28
C PHE A 43 -14.38 -1.67 -6.39
N ASN A 44 -13.63 -2.23 -5.45
CA ASN A 44 -12.19 -2.06 -5.37
C ASN A 44 -11.53 -3.40 -5.03
N ASP A 45 -10.60 -3.82 -5.87
CA ASP A 45 -9.83 -5.05 -5.71
C ASP A 45 -8.34 -4.70 -5.90
N LYS A 46 -7.62 -4.54 -4.78
CA LYS A 46 -6.23 -4.05 -4.74
C LYS A 46 -5.39 -4.94 -3.85
N VAL A 47 -4.44 -5.65 -4.45
CA VAL A 47 -3.60 -6.62 -3.74
C VAL A 47 -2.73 -5.97 -2.67
N ALA A 48 -2.53 -6.68 -1.57
CA ALA A 48 -1.51 -6.35 -0.58
C ALA A 48 -0.11 -6.62 -1.14
N LEU A 49 0.85 -5.74 -0.84
CA LEU A 49 2.19 -5.80 -1.40
C LEU A 49 3.26 -5.95 -0.34
N LYS A 50 4.38 -6.57 -0.73
CA LYS A 50 5.57 -6.73 0.08
C LYS A 50 6.80 -6.82 -0.83
N ASN A 51 7.84 -6.04 -0.53
CA ASN A 51 9.15 -6.24 -1.15
C ASN A 51 9.86 -7.47 -0.57
N LYS A 52 10.89 -7.96 -1.26
CA LYS A 52 11.78 -8.98 -0.69
C LYS A 52 12.51 -8.42 0.54
N SER A 53 12.83 -9.27 1.51
CA SER A 53 13.49 -8.85 2.75
C SER A 53 14.92 -8.34 2.53
N ASP A 54 15.57 -8.80 1.47
CA ASP A 54 16.94 -8.51 1.06
C ASP A 54 17.00 -7.62 -0.21
N ASP A 55 15.91 -6.90 -0.49
CA ASP A 55 15.78 -6.05 -1.66
C ASP A 55 16.86 -4.96 -1.69
N GLN A 56 17.67 -4.98 -2.75
CA GLN A 56 18.83 -4.09 -2.89
C GLN A 56 18.42 -2.63 -3.09
N PHE A 57 17.30 -2.35 -3.76
CA PHE A 57 16.80 -0.99 -3.94
C PHE A 57 16.31 -0.40 -2.62
N ILE A 58 15.61 -1.20 -1.81
CA ILE A 58 15.20 -0.79 -0.46
C ILE A 58 16.41 -0.53 0.42
N LYS A 59 17.40 -1.42 0.41
CA LYS A 59 18.64 -1.26 1.18
C LYS A 59 19.39 0.02 0.78
N LEU A 60 19.62 0.21 -0.53
CA LEU A 60 20.26 1.41 -1.09
C LEU A 60 19.55 2.68 -0.62
N THR A 61 18.21 2.69 -0.65
CA THR A 61 17.42 3.85 -0.23
C THR A 61 17.59 4.16 1.26
N LEU A 62 17.54 3.14 2.12
CA LEU A 62 17.69 3.30 3.57
C LEU A 62 19.11 3.75 3.96
N ASP A 63 20.13 3.19 3.32
CA ASP A 63 21.53 3.55 3.55
C ASP A 63 21.76 5.01 3.10
N THR A 64 21.25 5.39 1.93
CA THR A 64 21.31 6.77 1.41
C THR A 64 20.66 7.77 2.36
N ALA A 65 19.46 7.47 2.86
CA ALA A 65 18.78 8.33 3.83
C ALA A 65 19.58 8.44 5.15
N THR A 66 20.17 7.32 5.60
CA THR A 66 20.96 7.29 6.84
C THR A 66 22.21 8.16 6.72
N GLU A 67 22.92 8.07 5.59
CA GLU A 67 24.10 8.89 5.33
C GLU A 67 23.78 10.39 5.22
N LEU A 68 22.69 10.74 4.54
CA LEU A 68 22.31 12.15 4.34
C LEU A 68 21.80 12.84 5.61
N PHE A 69 21.13 12.10 6.50
CA PHE A 69 20.39 12.69 7.62
C PHE A 69 20.87 12.21 9.00
N GLY A 70 21.88 11.35 9.07
CA GLY A 70 22.50 10.88 10.32
C GLY A 70 21.60 10.03 11.21
N SER A 71 20.44 9.61 10.71
CA SER A 71 19.44 8.83 11.46
C SER A 71 19.27 7.45 10.86
N ARG A 72 19.16 6.41 11.68
CA ARG A 72 18.92 5.05 11.17
C ARG A 72 17.46 4.90 10.75
N TYR A 73 17.21 4.69 9.46
CA TYR A 73 15.88 4.44 8.92
C TYR A 73 15.55 2.94 8.86
N LYS A 74 14.27 2.61 8.97
CA LYS A 74 13.75 1.24 8.79
C LYS A 74 12.52 1.29 7.91
N ALA A 75 12.44 0.39 6.93
CA ALA A 75 11.22 0.16 6.17
C ALA A 75 10.12 -0.38 7.09
N LYS A 76 8.88 0.06 6.87
CA LYS A 76 7.69 -0.38 7.60
C LYS A 76 6.55 -0.60 6.63
N GLY A 77 5.62 -1.48 6.99
CA GLY A 77 4.35 -1.62 6.29
C GLY A 77 3.42 -0.44 6.62
N VAL A 78 2.53 -0.14 5.69
CA VAL A 78 1.47 0.87 5.84
C VAL A 78 0.13 0.24 5.49
N THR A 79 -0.97 0.74 6.05
CA THR A 79 -2.31 0.16 5.91
C THR A 79 -3.13 0.81 4.79
N TYR A 80 -2.61 1.85 4.16
CA TYR A 80 -3.25 2.54 3.04
C TYR A 80 -2.83 1.95 1.69
N CYS A 81 -3.66 2.18 0.67
CA CYS A 81 -3.40 1.77 -0.69
C CYS A 81 -2.59 2.85 -1.43
N THR A 82 -1.73 2.43 -2.36
CA THR A 82 -1.04 3.31 -3.31
C THR A 82 -1.12 2.72 -4.71
N ASP A 83 -0.67 3.47 -5.72
CA ASP A 83 -0.60 3.02 -7.11
C ASP A 83 0.32 1.79 -7.29
N ALA A 84 1.18 1.50 -6.30
CA ALA A 84 1.96 0.28 -6.26
C ALA A 84 1.09 -0.97 -6.44
N SER A 85 -0.12 -0.99 -5.86
CA SER A 85 -1.08 -2.09 -5.98
C SER A 85 -1.50 -2.42 -7.41
N ILE A 86 -1.26 -1.49 -8.35
CA ILE A 86 -1.48 -1.67 -9.79
C ILE A 86 -0.16 -1.91 -10.52
N PHE A 87 0.87 -1.13 -10.21
CA PHE A 87 2.16 -1.26 -10.90
C PHE A 87 2.82 -2.61 -10.62
N VAL A 88 2.96 -3.03 -9.36
CA VAL A 88 3.71 -4.24 -9.01
C VAL A 88 3.18 -5.49 -9.73
N PRO A 89 1.85 -5.76 -9.75
CA PRO A 89 1.32 -6.87 -10.55
C PRO A 89 1.57 -6.74 -12.05
N SER A 90 1.49 -5.51 -12.59
CA SER A 90 1.73 -5.24 -14.02
C SER A 90 3.18 -5.52 -14.45
N PHE A 91 4.11 -5.54 -13.50
CA PHE A 91 5.51 -5.93 -13.71
C PHE A 91 5.80 -7.37 -13.22
N ASN A 92 4.83 -8.28 -13.26
CA ASN A 92 4.97 -9.67 -12.82
C ASN A 92 5.49 -9.80 -11.37
N ASN A 93 5.09 -8.88 -10.50
CA ASN A 93 5.57 -8.78 -9.11
C ASN A 93 7.10 -8.60 -8.97
N ASN A 94 7.76 -8.13 -10.02
CA ASN A 94 9.20 -7.88 -10.07
C ASN A 94 9.55 -6.39 -10.07
N LEU A 95 8.76 -5.59 -9.35
CA LEU A 95 9.00 -4.17 -9.14
C LEU A 95 9.12 -3.88 -7.65
N SER A 96 10.29 -3.41 -7.23
CA SER A 96 10.52 -2.93 -5.87
C SER A 96 9.93 -1.55 -5.69
N VAL A 97 9.13 -1.34 -4.65
CA VAL A 97 8.48 -0.05 -4.40
C VAL A 97 8.74 0.42 -2.97
N ILE A 98 9.16 1.67 -2.81
CA ILE A 98 9.25 2.33 -1.52
C ILE A 98 8.39 3.60 -1.52
N ILE A 99 7.60 3.75 -0.46
CA ILE A 99 6.84 4.97 -0.21
C ILE A 99 7.72 5.84 0.68
N CYS A 100 8.28 6.92 0.10
CA CYS A 100 9.09 7.87 0.84
C CYS A 100 8.78 9.29 0.37
N GLY A 101 8.23 10.11 1.27
CA GLY A 101 7.76 11.45 0.94
C GLY A 101 7.91 12.42 2.12
N PRO A 102 7.87 13.73 1.86
CA PRO A 102 8.01 14.76 2.90
C PRO A 102 6.75 14.94 3.74
N GLY A 103 5.63 14.34 3.34
CA GLY A 103 4.33 14.43 4.00
C GLY A 103 4.28 13.67 5.32
N GLU A 104 3.39 14.13 6.20
CA GLU A 104 3.01 13.42 7.42
C GLU A 104 1.64 12.77 7.17
N GLU A 105 1.52 11.46 7.40
CA GLU A 105 0.26 10.72 7.18
C GLU A 105 -0.92 11.34 7.94
N THR A 106 -0.66 11.89 9.13
CA THR A 106 -1.69 12.52 9.97
C THR A 106 -2.26 13.82 9.40
N GLN A 107 -1.63 14.41 8.37
CA GLN A 107 -2.11 15.61 7.66
C GLN A 107 -2.85 15.31 6.36
N ALA A 108 -2.75 14.09 5.85
CA ALA A 108 -3.35 13.73 4.56
C ALA A 108 -4.89 13.85 4.60
N HIS A 109 -5.48 14.33 3.50
CA HIS A 109 -6.93 14.44 3.29
C HIS A 109 -7.65 15.36 4.31
N LYS A 110 -6.96 16.38 4.81
CA LYS A 110 -7.53 17.37 5.74
C LYS A 110 -7.47 18.78 5.16
N PRO A 111 -8.41 19.68 5.52
CA PRO A 111 -8.25 21.09 5.22
C PRO A 111 -6.91 21.60 5.76
N ASN A 112 -6.26 22.49 5.00
CA ASN A 112 -4.91 23.02 5.32
C ASN A 112 -3.81 21.94 5.39
N GLU A 113 -3.93 20.87 4.61
CA GLU A 113 -2.83 19.90 4.41
C GLU A 113 -1.53 20.62 4.01
N TYR A 114 -0.42 20.26 4.67
CA TYR A 114 0.88 20.88 4.46
C TYR A 114 2.02 19.87 4.60
N VAL A 115 3.19 20.28 4.12
CA VAL A 115 4.47 19.62 4.40
C VAL A 115 5.44 20.61 5.04
N LYS A 116 6.35 20.13 5.88
CA LYS A 116 7.41 21.00 6.44
C LYS A 116 8.41 21.33 5.35
N THR A 117 8.74 22.61 5.16
CA THR A 117 9.71 23.06 4.14
C THR A 117 11.03 22.31 4.23
N LYS A 118 11.54 22.08 5.46
CA LYS A 118 12.75 21.27 5.64
C LYS A 118 12.61 19.85 5.07
N LYS A 119 11.50 19.15 5.37
CA LYS A 119 11.24 17.80 4.85
C LYS A 119 11.13 17.79 3.32
N TYR A 120 10.51 18.81 2.73
CA TYR A 120 10.44 18.97 1.28
C TYR A 120 11.83 19.12 0.63
N ILE A 121 12.68 19.98 1.19
CA ILE A 121 14.05 20.14 0.69
C ILE A 121 14.90 18.88 0.93
N ASP A 122 14.73 18.22 2.07
CA ASP A 122 15.40 16.95 2.36
C ASP A 122 14.98 15.85 1.38
N SER A 123 13.68 15.74 1.02
CA SER A 123 13.22 14.76 0.04
C SER A 123 13.85 14.96 -1.34
N ILE A 124 14.06 16.22 -1.78
CA ILE A 124 14.75 16.51 -3.04
C ILE A 124 16.19 15.97 -3.01
N LYS A 125 16.91 16.20 -1.90
CA LYS A 125 18.29 15.69 -1.73
C LYS A 125 18.30 14.16 -1.77
N LEU A 126 17.36 13.53 -1.06
CA LEU A 126 17.23 12.07 -1.01
C LEU A 126 16.96 11.48 -2.40
N TYR A 127 15.97 12.00 -3.13
CA TYR A 127 15.62 11.48 -4.46
C TYR A 127 16.77 11.62 -5.45
N LYS A 128 17.46 12.77 -5.43
CA LYS A 128 18.64 13.00 -6.26
C LYS A 128 19.73 11.97 -5.96
N GLU A 129 20.04 11.73 -4.69
CA GLU A 129 21.10 10.83 -4.31
C GLU A 129 20.74 9.36 -4.59
N ILE A 130 19.48 8.96 -4.39
CA ILE A 130 19.01 7.62 -4.78
C ILE A 130 19.18 7.43 -6.29
N ALA A 131 18.75 8.39 -7.11
CA ALA A 131 18.88 8.30 -8.56
C ALA A 131 20.36 8.20 -9.00
N LEU A 132 21.24 9.02 -8.41
CA LEU A 132 22.67 8.97 -8.69
C LEU A 132 23.34 7.67 -8.25
N ARG A 133 22.85 7.00 -7.21
CA ARG A 133 23.43 5.72 -6.75
C ARG A 133 22.87 4.53 -7.52
N TYR A 134 21.59 4.58 -7.86
CA TYR A 134 20.88 3.46 -8.48
C TYR A 134 21.12 3.37 -9.99
N LEU A 135 21.25 4.50 -10.69
CA LEU A 135 21.42 4.57 -12.15
C LEU A 135 22.90 4.68 -12.60
N LYS A 136 23.84 4.36 -11.70
CA LYS A 136 25.27 4.33 -12.02
C LYS A 136 25.62 3.23 -12.99
#